data_AF-A0A2H9PQN4-F1
#
_entry.id   AF-A0A2H9PQN4-F1
#
_cell.length_a   1.000
_cell.length_b   1.000
_cell.length_c   1.000
_cell.angle_alpha   90.00
_cell.angle_beta   90.00
_cell.angle_gamma   90.00
#
_symmetry.space_group_name_H-M   'P 1'
#
loop_
_entity.id
_entity.type
_entity.pdbx_description
1 polymer ?
#
loop_
_entity_poly.entity_id
_entity_poly.type
_entity_poly.pdbx_seq_one_letter_code
_entity_poly.pdbx_strand_id
1 'polypeptide(L)'
;MRDMAANLGWEQKAKAHLAGLHVVDRSFWCTTQDAAKALALDYLEVDKRIWSDPREIAAFQVLADAIKAAMDAKELSMNDLWLTDDELMAKLRASKVPEVQCLIGLLTPSFGITILPALPIAGADKPSSTYAIPTRVMHTKSKVRWIDPRFGAGKKLSEVDEAFSKLVQGHREQAEDGYFIQITTNRIP
;
A
#
# COMPACT_ATOMS: atom_id res chain seq x y z
N MET A 1 9.81 7.95 -7.84
CA MET A 1 10.02 8.31 -9.26
C MET A 1 10.01 7.11 -10.21
N ARG A 2 10.67 5.98 -9.91
CA ARG A 2 10.56 4.75 -10.74
C ARG A 2 9.11 4.34 -10.99
N ASP A 3 8.32 4.23 -9.93
CA ASP A 3 6.94 3.73 -10.02
C ASP A 3 6.01 4.71 -10.75
N MET A 4 6.33 6.01 -10.76
CA MET A 4 5.62 7.01 -11.56
C MET A 4 5.76 6.72 -13.06
N ALA A 5 6.97 6.41 -13.52
CA ALA A 5 7.20 6.03 -14.90
C ALA A 5 6.53 4.68 -15.21
N ALA A 6 6.92 3.64 -14.48
CA ALA A 6 6.52 2.27 -14.78
C ALA A 6 5.01 2.01 -14.73
N ASN A 7 4.28 2.68 -13.82
CA ASN A 7 2.85 2.39 -13.62
C ASN A 7 1.92 3.50 -14.11
N LEU A 8 2.39 4.75 -14.24
CA LEU A 8 1.55 5.89 -14.61
C LEU A 8 1.95 6.56 -15.94
N GLY A 9 3.05 6.13 -16.57
CA GLY A 9 3.56 6.79 -17.78
C GLY A 9 4.01 8.23 -17.51
N TRP A 10 4.49 8.51 -16.30
CA TRP A 10 4.89 9.84 -15.85
C TRP A 10 6.40 10.08 -15.98
N GLU A 11 7.04 9.50 -16.99
CA GLU A 11 8.48 9.64 -17.24
C GLU A 11 8.90 11.11 -17.33
N GLN A 12 8.11 11.92 -18.03
CA GLN A 12 8.43 13.34 -18.20
C GLN A 12 8.29 14.13 -16.90
N LYS A 13 7.26 13.83 -16.09
CA LYS A 13 7.12 14.43 -14.75
C LYS A 13 8.30 14.03 -13.85
N ALA A 14 8.68 12.75 -13.84
CA ALA A 14 9.84 12.29 -13.07
C ALA A 14 11.13 13.02 -13.48
N LYS A 15 11.37 13.20 -14.79
CA LYS A 15 12.51 13.98 -15.29
C LYS A 15 12.44 15.45 -14.87
N ALA A 16 11.27 16.07 -14.97
CA ALA A 16 11.07 17.46 -14.54
C ALA A 16 11.35 17.64 -13.05
N HIS A 17 10.88 16.71 -12.20
CA HIS A 17 11.16 16.71 -10.77
C HIS A 17 12.66 16.60 -10.49
N LEU A 18 13.37 15.68 -11.15
CA LEU A 18 14.82 15.54 -11.00
C LEU A 18 15.58 16.81 -11.42
N ALA A 19 15.18 17.45 -12.51
CA ALA A 19 15.79 18.69 -12.98
C ALA A 19 15.56 19.87 -12.01
N GLY A 20 14.46 19.83 -11.24
CA GLY A 20 14.13 20.82 -10.21
C GLY A 20 14.83 20.59 -8.86
N LEU A 21 15.60 19.52 -8.70
CA LEU A 21 16.31 19.18 -7.46
C LEU A 21 17.77 19.62 -7.50
N HIS A 22 18.27 20.12 -6.38
CA HIS A 22 19.67 20.43 -6.16
C HIS A 22 20.09 20.03 -4.74
N VAL A 23 21.39 19.89 -4.53
CA VAL A 23 21.94 19.47 -3.22
C VAL A 23 22.38 20.70 -2.45
N VAL A 24 21.82 20.88 -1.25
CA VAL A 24 22.21 21.90 -0.26
C VAL A 24 22.41 21.21 1.07
N ASP A 25 23.56 21.42 1.72
CA ASP A 25 23.87 20.84 3.04
C ASP A 25 23.58 19.32 3.13
N ARG A 26 24.06 18.57 2.14
CA ARG A 26 23.86 17.10 2.02
C ARG A 26 22.38 16.67 1.94
N SER A 27 21.49 17.57 1.56
CA SER A 27 20.04 17.33 1.42
C SER A 27 19.54 17.78 0.04
N PHE A 28 18.47 17.15 -0.46
CA PHE A 28 17.84 17.54 -1.72
C PHE A 28 16.79 18.63 -1.50
N TRP A 29 16.93 19.73 -2.22
CA TRP A 29 16.04 20.89 -2.16
C TRP A 29 15.46 21.15 -3.56
N CYS A 30 14.24 21.66 -3.61
CA CYS A 30 13.61 22.12 -4.83
C CYS A 30 14.01 23.57 -5.13
N THR A 31 14.19 23.90 -6.40
CA THR A 31 14.58 25.26 -6.84
C THR A 31 13.53 26.31 -6.47
N THR A 32 12.25 25.96 -6.55
CA THR A 32 11.12 26.87 -6.27
C THR A 32 10.05 26.22 -5.40
N GLN A 33 9.17 27.04 -4.82
CA GLN A 33 7.99 26.55 -4.10
C GLN A 33 7.08 25.71 -5.01
N ASP A 34 6.89 26.14 -6.26
CA ASP A 34 6.05 25.41 -7.22
C ASP A 34 6.62 24.03 -7.55
N ALA A 35 7.95 23.93 -7.71
CA ALA A 35 8.62 22.65 -7.91
C ALA A 35 8.46 21.74 -6.69
N ALA A 36 8.61 22.28 -5.47
CA ALA A 36 8.37 21.54 -4.23
C ALA A 36 6.92 21.03 -4.14
N LYS A 37 5.96 21.89 -4.46
CA LYS A 37 4.54 21.56 -4.44
C LYS A 37 4.18 20.49 -5.46
N ALA A 38 4.63 20.65 -6.70
CA ALA A 38 4.37 19.67 -7.77
C ALA A 38 4.95 18.29 -7.40
N LEU A 39 6.19 18.25 -6.90
CA LEU A 39 6.83 17.01 -6.46
C LEU A 39 6.07 16.35 -5.31
N ALA A 40 5.68 17.12 -4.28
CA ALA A 40 4.98 16.60 -3.12
C ALA A 40 3.58 16.07 -3.47
N LEU A 41 2.82 16.79 -4.31
CA LEU A 41 1.49 16.36 -4.75
C LEU A 41 1.56 15.12 -5.64
N ASP A 42 2.47 15.08 -6.62
CA ASP A 42 2.63 13.89 -7.47
C ASP A 42 3.10 12.69 -6.65
N TYR A 43 3.97 12.87 -5.65
CA TYR A 43 4.42 11.79 -4.76
C TYR A 43 3.25 11.22 -3.96
N LEU A 44 2.39 12.08 -3.42
CA LEU A 44 1.22 11.67 -2.67
C LEU A 44 0.16 10.99 -3.56
N GLU A 45 0.03 11.42 -4.81
CA GLU A 45 -0.86 10.77 -5.77
C GLU A 45 -0.41 9.34 -6.10
N VAL A 46 0.90 9.12 -6.20
CA VAL A 46 1.47 7.77 -6.35
C VAL A 46 1.21 6.90 -5.13
N ASP A 47 1.31 7.47 -3.93
CA ASP A 47 0.95 6.76 -2.71
C ASP A 47 -0.51 6.29 -2.79
N LYS A 48 -1.45 7.21 -3.06
CA LYS A 48 -2.87 6.90 -3.15
C LYS A 48 -3.22 5.85 -4.19
N ARG A 49 -2.58 5.88 -5.36
CA ARG A 49 -2.92 5.01 -6.49
C ARG A 49 -2.21 3.66 -6.47
N ILE A 50 -1.06 3.58 -5.82
CA ILE A 50 -0.18 2.41 -5.95
C ILE A 50 0.20 1.87 -4.58
N TRP A 51 0.81 2.71 -3.74
CA TRP A 51 1.45 2.19 -2.53
C TRP A 51 0.54 2.06 -1.31
N SER A 52 -0.57 2.79 -1.32
CA SER A 52 -1.62 2.78 -0.30
C SER A 52 -2.97 2.37 -0.88
N ASP A 53 -2.98 1.80 -2.09
CA ASP A 53 -4.21 1.34 -2.74
C ASP A 53 -4.84 0.19 -1.92
N PRO A 54 -6.12 0.29 -1.52
CA PRO A 54 -6.74 -0.73 -0.68
C PRO A 54 -6.77 -2.13 -1.32
N ARG A 55 -6.84 -2.23 -2.64
CA ARG A 55 -6.86 -3.54 -3.33
C ARG A 55 -5.50 -4.20 -3.23
N GLU A 56 -4.43 -3.46 -3.49
CA GLU A 56 -3.06 -3.98 -3.33
C GLU A 56 -2.78 -4.39 -1.88
N ILE A 57 -3.17 -3.55 -0.91
CA ILE A 57 -3.01 -3.87 0.52
C ILE A 57 -3.77 -5.16 0.89
N ALA A 58 -5.01 -5.32 0.43
CA ALA A 58 -5.78 -6.52 0.69
C ALA A 58 -5.13 -7.77 0.08
N ALA A 59 -4.64 -7.68 -1.15
CA ALA A 59 -3.92 -8.78 -1.80
C ALA A 59 -2.66 -9.18 -1.03
N PHE A 60 -1.87 -8.19 -0.58
CA PHE A 60 -0.70 -8.43 0.27
C PHE A 60 -1.07 -9.09 1.59
N GLN A 61 -2.14 -8.66 2.25
CA GLN A 61 -2.59 -9.28 3.51
C GLN A 61 -3.02 -10.73 3.29
N VAL A 62 -3.79 -11.03 2.24
CA VAL A 62 -4.18 -12.41 1.90
C VAL A 62 -2.96 -13.30 1.66
N LEU A 63 -1.95 -12.80 0.94
CA LEU A 63 -0.71 -13.54 0.71
C LEU A 63 0.07 -13.75 2.02
N ALA A 64 0.16 -12.73 2.87
CA ALA A 64 0.82 -12.83 4.17
C ALA A 64 0.12 -13.84 5.09
N ASP A 65 -1.22 -13.84 5.12
CA ASP A 65 -2.02 -14.81 5.87
C ASP A 65 -1.80 -16.23 5.32
N ALA A 66 -1.69 -16.40 4.00
CA ALA A 66 -1.41 -17.71 3.38
C ALA A 66 -0.01 -18.22 3.76
N ILE A 67 1.01 -17.35 3.71
CA ILE A 67 2.38 -17.68 4.13
C ILE A 67 2.38 -18.07 5.60
N LYS A 68 1.71 -17.28 6.46
CA LYS A 68 1.63 -17.55 7.89
C LYS A 68 0.97 -18.91 8.17
N ALA A 69 -0.18 -19.19 7.56
CA ALA A 69 -0.87 -20.46 7.72
C ALA A 69 0.00 -21.66 7.27
N ALA A 70 0.74 -21.52 6.17
CA ALA A 70 1.67 -22.55 5.70
C ALA A 70 2.87 -22.74 6.65
N MET A 71 3.38 -21.67 7.25
CA MET A 71 4.46 -21.73 8.25
C MET A 71 3.98 -22.35 9.58
N ASP A 72 2.80 -21.97 10.05
CA ASP A 72 2.19 -22.52 11.27
C ASP A 72 1.93 -24.04 11.12
N ALA A 73 1.54 -24.47 9.91
CA ALA A 73 1.41 -25.88 9.54
C ALA A 73 2.75 -26.59 9.23
N LYS A 74 3.88 -25.86 9.26
CA LYS A 74 5.23 -26.35 8.93
C LYS A 74 5.39 -26.88 7.49
N GLU A 75 4.53 -26.46 6.57
CA GLU A 75 4.72 -26.70 5.13
C GLU A 75 5.69 -25.70 4.49
N LEU A 76 5.86 -24.54 5.12
CA LEU A 76 6.92 -23.58 4.84
C LEU A 76 7.83 -23.39 6.06
N SER A 77 9.07 -23.01 5.78
CA SER A 77 10.09 -22.63 6.73
C SER A 77 10.60 -21.21 6.44
N MET A 78 11.36 -20.64 7.37
CA MET A 78 11.97 -19.33 7.19
C MET A 78 12.89 -19.26 5.95
N ASN A 79 13.55 -20.37 5.60
CA ASN A 79 14.42 -20.42 4.42
C ASN A 79 13.64 -20.27 3.11
N ASP A 80 12.36 -20.64 3.11
CA ASP A 80 11.52 -20.55 1.92
C ASP A 80 11.14 -19.11 1.58
N LEU A 81 11.23 -18.19 2.56
CA LEU A 81 10.97 -16.76 2.34
C LEU A 81 12.10 -16.06 1.55
N TRP A 82 13.22 -16.76 1.33
CA TRP A 82 14.34 -16.29 0.52
C TRP A 82 14.33 -16.83 -0.91
N LEU A 83 13.30 -17.59 -1.28
CA LEU A 83 13.10 -18.07 -2.64
C LEU A 83 12.64 -16.93 -3.55
N THR A 84 12.62 -17.20 -4.86
CA THR A 84 11.95 -16.31 -5.82
C THR A 84 10.44 -16.34 -5.64
N ASP A 85 9.76 -15.29 -6.12
CA ASP A 85 8.29 -15.20 -6.08
C ASP A 85 7.63 -16.43 -6.72
N ASP A 86 8.12 -16.89 -7.87
CA ASP A 86 7.58 -18.05 -8.59
C ASP A 86 7.73 -19.35 -7.79
N GLU A 87 8.89 -19.56 -7.16
CA GLU A 87 9.16 -20.74 -6.33
C GLU A 87 8.31 -20.75 -5.06
N LEU A 88 8.22 -19.61 -4.36
CA LEU A 88 7.37 -19.48 -3.18
C LEU A 88 5.90 -19.70 -3.53
N MET A 89 5.42 -19.10 -4.62
CA MET A 89 4.05 -19.27 -5.08
C MET A 89 3.76 -20.70 -5.53
N ALA A 90 4.72 -21.41 -6.15
CA ALA A 90 4.58 -22.82 -6.47
C ALA A 90 4.41 -23.68 -5.21
N LYS A 91 5.18 -23.40 -4.15
CA LYS A 91 5.03 -24.10 -2.86
C LYS A 91 3.67 -23.84 -2.21
N LEU A 92 3.24 -22.58 -2.16
CA LEU A 92 1.94 -22.21 -1.61
C LEU A 92 0.78 -22.87 -2.37
N ARG A 93 0.85 -22.91 -3.71
CA ARG A 93 -0.15 -23.61 -4.55
C ARG A 93 -0.14 -25.12 -4.37
N ALA A 94 1.00 -25.72 -4.03
CA ALA A 94 1.11 -27.15 -3.75
C ALA A 94 0.76 -27.52 -2.30
N SER A 95 0.47 -26.53 -1.44
CA SER A 95 0.16 -26.74 -0.02
C SER A 95 -1.04 -27.65 0.18
N LYS A 96 -1.01 -28.53 1.18
CA LYS A 96 -2.16 -29.38 1.52
C LYS A 96 -3.05 -28.75 2.59
N VAL A 97 -2.67 -27.59 3.11
CA VAL A 97 -3.42 -26.86 4.13
C VAL A 97 -4.65 -26.21 3.48
N PRO A 98 -5.89 -26.58 3.87
CA PRO A 98 -7.10 -26.04 3.24
C PRO A 98 -7.21 -24.52 3.31
N GLU A 99 -6.75 -23.92 4.41
CA GLU A 99 -6.71 -22.46 4.59
C GLU A 99 -5.78 -21.77 3.58
N VAL A 100 -4.59 -22.32 3.35
CA VAL A 100 -3.64 -21.79 2.35
C VAL A 100 -4.28 -21.86 0.95
N GLN A 101 -4.89 -23.00 0.61
CA GLN A 101 -5.57 -23.16 -0.67
C GLN A 101 -6.73 -22.17 -0.85
N CYS A 102 -7.51 -21.93 0.21
CA CYS A 102 -8.57 -20.94 0.20
C CYS A 102 -8.02 -19.53 -0.09
N LEU A 103 -6.99 -19.10 0.64
CA LEU A 103 -6.39 -17.77 0.51
C LEU A 103 -5.72 -17.57 -0.87
N ILE A 104 -4.90 -18.53 -1.31
CA ILE A 104 -4.27 -18.49 -2.64
C ILE A 104 -5.31 -18.52 -3.75
N GLY A 105 -6.43 -19.23 -3.56
CA GLY A 105 -7.56 -19.24 -4.48
C GLY A 105 -8.24 -17.87 -4.66
N LEU A 106 -8.08 -16.94 -3.71
CA LEU A 106 -8.59 -15.57 -3.85
C LEU A 106 -7.72 -14.75 -4.80
N LEU A 107 -6.40 -14.96 -4.77
CA LEU A 107 -5.37 -14.18 -5.51
C LEU A 107 -5.34 -14.53 -7.00
N THR A 108 -6.41 -14.17 -7.69
CA THR A 108 -6.60 -14.37 -9.13
C THR A 108 -6.54 -13.03 -9.87
N PRO A 109 -6.41 -13.01 -11.21
CA PRO A 109 -6.56 -11.78 -12.00
C PRO A 109 -7.90 -11.06 -11.76
N SER A 110 -8.93 -11.78 -11.32
CA SER A 110 -10.24 -11.24 -10.93
C SER A 110 -10.33 -10.84 -9.45
N PHE A 111 -9.21 -10.68 -8.74
CA PHE A 111 -9.21 -10.19 -7.37
C PHE A 111 -9.81 -8.78 -7.31
N GLY A 112 -11.02 -8.71 -6.77
CA GLY A 112 -11.77 -7.50 -6.55
C GLY A 112 -11.98 -7.25 -5.07
N ILE A 113 -12.27 -6.00 -4.75
CA ILE A 113 -12.63 -5.58 -3.40
C ILE A 113 -13.83 -4.66 -3.43
N THR A 114 -14.53 -4.60 -2.31
CA THR A 114 -15.51 -3.56 -2.00
C THR A 114 -15.13 -2.94 -0.67
N ILE A 115 -14.98 -1.61 -0.65
CA ILE A 115 -14.78 -0.86 0.59
C ILE A 115 -16.14 -0.72 1.26
N LEU A 116 -16.25 -1.24 2.47
CA LEU A 116 -17.45 -1.16 3.29
C LEU A 116 -17.43 0.14 4.11
N PRO A 117 -18.61 0.69 4.45
CA PRO A 117 -18.68 1.68 5.52
C PRO A 117 -18.10 1.07 6.80
N ALA A 118 -17.53 1.92 7.67
CA ALA A 118 -17.03 1.46 8.96
C ALA A 118 -18.13 0.66 9.67
N LEU A 119 -17.89 -0.62 9.89
CA LEU A 119 -18.88 -1.49 10.51
C LEU A 119 -19.04 -1.03 11.98
N PRO A 120 -20.27 -0.82 12.48
CA PRO A 120 -20.50 -0.70 13.91
C PRO A 120 -20.34 -2.09 14.50
N ILE A 121 -19.09 -2.52 14.71
CA ILE A 121 -18.80 -3.77 15.41
C ILE A 121 -18.98 -3.47 16.89
N ALA A 122 -20.24 -3.46 17.32
CA ALA A 122 -20.60 -3.36 18.72
C ALA A 122 -20.15 -4.66 19.44
N GLY A 123 -19.12 -4.55 20.27
CA GLY A 123 -18.76 -5.59 21.24
C GLY A 123 -17.78 -6.68 20.80
N ALA A 124 -17.16 -6.57 19.63
CA ALA A 124 -15.95 -7.34 19.31
C ALA A 124 -14.78 -6.38 19.18
N ASP A 125 -13.64 -6.74 19.77
CA ASP A 125 -12.36 -6.06 19.53
C ASP A 125 -12.22 -5.79 18.02
N LYS A 126 -11.74 -4.59 17.64
CA LYS A 126 -11.49 -4.24 16.23
C LYS A 126 -10.96 -5.50 15.53
N PRO A 127 -11.61 -5.99 14.46
CA PRO A 127 -11.19 -7.24 13.83
C PRO A 127 -9.70 -7.11 13.61
N SER A 128 -8.94 -8.07 14.15
CA SER A 128 -7.50 -8.09 13.92
C SER A 128 -7.26 -7.94 12.43
N SER A 129 -6.07 -7.48 12.03
CA SER A 129 -5.69 -7.37 10.61
C SER A 129 -5.73 -8.71 9.83
N THR A 130 -6.30 -9.75 10.42
CA THR A 130 -6.45 -11.11 9.93
C THR A 130 -7.72 -11.21 9.10
N TYR A 131 -7.58 -11.77 7.90
CA TYR A 131 -8.72 -12.15 7.09
C TYR A 131 -9.58 -13.22 7.78
N ALA A 132 -10.88 -12.96 7.93
CA ALA A 132 -11.82 -13.97 8.42
C ALA A 132 -12.49 -14.68 7.24
N ILE A 133 -12.11 -15.94 7.02
CA ILE A 133 -12.59 -16.80 5.91
C ILE A 133 -14.13 -16.83 5.75
N PRO A 134 -14.97 -16.94 6.80
CA PRO A 134 -16.41 -17.05 6.58
C PRO A 134 -17.05 -15.75 6.09
N THR A 135 -16.49 -14.58 6.41
CA THR A 135 -17.08 -13.28 6.05
C THR A 135 -16.42 -12.65 4.83
N ARG A 136 -15.19 -13.07 4.50
CA ARG A 136 -14.32 -12.43 3.50
C ARG A 136 -14.08 -10.93 3.75
N VAL A 137 -14.21 -10.52 5.01
CA VAL A 137 -14.01 -9.13 5.45
C VAL A 137 -12.70 -9.03 6.24
N MET A 138 -11.96 -7.97 5.99
CA MET A 138 -10.77 -7.60 6.77
C MET A 138 -10.78 -6.10 7.09
N HIS A 139 -10.11 -5.74 8.19
CA HIS A 139 -9.74 -4.35 8.45
C HIS A 139 -8.24 -4.21 8.22
N THR A 140 -7.85 -3.26 7.38
CA THR A 140 -6.42 -3.03 7.09
C THR A 140 -6.08 -1.55 7.09
N LYS A 141 -4.89 -1.24 7.61
CA LYS A 141 -4.33 0.09 7.61
C LYS A 141 -3.32 0.23 6.48
N SER A 142 -3.27 1.42 5.88
CA SER A 142 -2.26 1.73 4.88
C SER A 142 -1.10 2.49 5.50
N LYS A 143 0.11 2.30 4.98
CA LYS A 143 1.25 3.13 5.34
C LYS A 143 1.30 4.33 4.40
N VAL A 144 0.96 5.51 4.92
CA VAL A 144 1.06 6.75 4.15
C VAL A 144 2.51 7.07 3.84
N ARG A 145 2.79 7.31 2.56
CA ARG A 145 4.08 7.83 2.09
C ARG A 145 3.87 9.21 1.54
N TRP A 146 4.57 10.17 2.12
CA TRP A 146 4.58 11.55 1.65
C TRP A 146 5.97 12.15 1.87
N ILE A 147 6.22 13.26 1.21
CA ILE A 147 7.46 14.02 1.35
C ILE A 147 7.12 15.47 1.61
N ASP A 148 8.02 16.16 2.31
CA ASP A 148 7.90 17.58 2.63
C ASP A 148 9.14 18.31 2.09
N PRO A 149 9.18 18.61 0.78
CA PRO A 149 10.39 19.12 0.16
C PRO A 149 10.74 20.51 0.70
N ARG A 150 12.04 20.75 0.91
CA ARG A 150 12.56 22.09 1.17
C ARG A 150 12.73 22.85 -0.14
N PHE A 151 12.64 24.18 -0.09
CA PHE A 151 12.90 25.05 -1.23
C PHE A 151 13.46 26.42 -0.79
N GLY A 152 14.04 27.16 -1.73
CA GLY A 152 14.55 28.52 -1.51
C GLY A 152 15.56 28.58 -0.36
N ALA A 153 15.26 29.36 0.67
CA ALA A 153 16.08 29.50 1.89
C ALA A 153 15.96 28.32 2.88
N GLY A 154 15.42 27.18 2.45
CA GLY A 154 15.31 25.96 3.24
C GLY A 154 13.98 25.78 3.96
N LYS A 155 12.95 26.59 3.66
CA LYS A 155 11.60 26.38 4.20
C LYS A 155 11.02 25.07 3.68
N LYS A 156 10.26 24.37 4.50
CA LYS A 156 9.47 23.20 4.04
C LYS A 156 8.18 23.66 3.37
N LEU A 157 7.65 22.83 2.48
CA LEU A 157 6.38 23.13 1.82
C LEU A 157 5.23 23.25 2.83
N SER A 158 5.14 22.33 3.80
CA SER A 158 4.09 22.33 4.82
C SER A 158 4.06 23.58 5.71
N GLU A 159 5.20 24.25 5.86
CA GLU A 159 5.34 25.49 6.66
C GLU A 159 4.71 26.70 5.95
N VAL A 160 4.51 26.65 4.63
CA VAL A 160 4.04 27.78 3.82
C VAL A 160 2.76 27.52 3.04
N ASP A 161 2.40 26.25 2.82
CA ASP A 161 1.24 25.84 2.05
C ASP A 161 0.25 25.09 2.96
N GLU A 162 -0.69 25.84 3.53
CA GLU A 162 -1.70 25.31 4.45
C GLU A 162 -2.60 24.25 3.78
N ALA A 163 -2.89 24.42 2.49
CA ALA A 163 -3.71 23.47 1.74
C ALA A 163 -3.00 22.11 1.62
N PHE A 164 -1.70 22.12 1.31
CA PHE A 164 -0.89 20.90 1.29
C PHE A 164 -0.85 20.23 2.66
N SER A 165 -0.63 20.99 3.74
CA SER A 165 -0.59 20.47 5.11
C SER A 165 -1.91 19.80 5.52
N LYS A 166 -3.05 20.43 5.23
CA LYS A 166 -4.38 19.83 5.47
C LYS A 166 -4.59 18.56 4.66
N LEU A 167 -4.15 18.55 3.41
CA LEU A 167 -4.28 17.40 2.53
C LEU A 167 -3.48 16.19 3.04
N VAL A 168 -2.24 16.41 3.48
CA VAL A 168 -1.41 15.36 4.11
C VAL A 168 -2.05 14.86 5.41
N GLN A 169 -2.54 15.77 6.25
CA GLN A 169 -3.17 15.39 7.52
C GLN A 169 -4.41 14.53 7.29
N GLY A 170 -5.31 14.92 6.39
CA GLY A 170 -6.50 14.12 6.07
C GLY A 170 -6.17 12.74 5.52
N HIS A 171 -5.14 12.63 4.67
CA HIS A 171 -4.69 11.33 4.16
C HIS A 171 -4.10 10.43 5.27
N ARG A 172 -3.39 11.02 6.25
CA ARG A 172 -2.89 10.29 7.42
C ARG A 172 -4.00 9.80 8.33
N GLU A 173 -5.00 10.63 8.59
CA GLU A 173 -6.18 10.27 9.40
C GLU A 173 -6.92 9.10 8.75
N GLN A 174 -7.21 9.21 7.44
CA GLN A 174 -7.85 8.13 6.68
C GLN A 174 -7.05 6.81 6.75
N ALA A 175 -5.73 6.88 6.65
CA ALA A 175 -4.89 5.69 6.70
C ALA A 175 -4.80 5.05 8.10
N GLU A 176 -4.86 5.87 9.15
CA GLU A 176 -4.93 5.40 10.54
C GLU A 176 -6.27 4.77 10.88
N ASP A 177 -7.36 5.32 10.33
CA ASP A 177 -8.68 4.71 10.42
C ASP A 177 -8.73 3.39 9.65
N GLY A 178 -8.03 3.32 8.51
CA GLY A 178 -7.93 2.14 7.66
C GLY A 178 -9.20 1.88 6.86
N TYR A 179 -9.26 0.71 6.25
CA TYR A 179 -10.35 0.29 5.37
C TYR A 179 -10.96 -1.01 5.87
N PHE A 180 -12.29 -1.04 5.91
CA PHE A 180 -13.02 -2.29 5.98
C PHE A 180 -13.23 -2.78 4.55
N ILE A 181 -12.64 -3.93 4.24
CA ILE A 181 -12.58 -4.45 2.88
C ILE A 181 -13.28 -5.79 2.83
N GLN A 182 -14.23 -5.94 1.91
CA GLN A 182 -14.77 -7.23 1.52
C GLN A 182 -14.12 -7.68 0.21
N ILE A 183 -13.58 -8.91 0.18
CA ILE A 183 -13.01 -9.48 -1.04
C ILE A 183 -14.13 -10.03 -1.95
N THR A 184 -14.16 -9.54 -3.18
CA THR A 184 -15.08 -9.96 -4.24
C THR A 184 -14.29 -10.69 -5.33
N THR A 185 -14.37 -12.01 -5.35
CA THR A 185 -13.82 -12.83 -6.44
C THR A 185 -14.95 -13.60 -7.11
N ASN A 186 -14.91 -13.66 -8.44
CA ASN A 186 -15.89 -14.39 -9.26
C ASN A 186 -15.67 -15.91 -9.26
N ARG A 187 -14.65 -16.42 -8.57
CA ARG A 187 -14.45 -17.86 -8.37
C ARG A 187 -14.78 -18.22 -6.93
N ILE A 188 -15.91 -18.88 -6.77
CA ILE A 188 -16.22 -19.67 -5.58
C ILE A 188 -15.36 -20.95 -5.71
N PRO A 189 -14.52 -21.30 -4.73
CA PRO A 189 -13.93 -22.65 -4.68
C PRO A 189 -15.02 -23.71 -4.53
#